data_AF-A0A6A0H3E0-F1
#
_entry.id   AF-A0A6A0H3E0-F1
#
_cell.length_a   1.000
_cell.length_b   1.000
_cell.length_c   1.000
_cell.angle_alpha   90.00
_cell.angle_beta   90.00
_cell.angle_gamma   90.00
#
_symmetry.space_group_name_H-M   'P 1'
#
loop_
_entity.id
_entity.type
_entity.pdbx_description
1 polymer ?
#
loop_
_entity_poly.entity_id
_entity_poly.type
_entity_poly.pdbx_seq_one_letter_code
_entity_poly.pdbx_strand_id
1 'polypeptide(L)'
;MCNALNIYCPVQWEYGRLNMHHTVVSKRKIAKLIEHGIVRDWDDPRLFTLTALRRRGFPAEAINKFCASLGLTGAQITIHPEALEATVRDVLNSSAH
;
A
#
# COMPACT_ATOMS: atom_id res chain seq x y z
N MET A 1 -18.58 -9.95 -22.47
CA MET A 1 -18.24 -11.38 -22.62
C MET A 1 -19.36 -12.28 -22.13
N CYS A 2 -19.82 -12.14 -20.87
CA CYS A 2 -20.89 -12.98 -20.31
C CYS A 2 -22.22 -12.94 -21.10
N ASN A 3 -22.64 -11.74 -21.53
CA ASN A 3 -23.86 -11.57 -22.33
C ASN A 3 -23.78 -12.26 -23.70
N ALA A 4 -22.58 -12.39 -24.27
CA ALA A 4 -22.40 -13.07 -25.55
C ALA A 4 -22.48 -14.60 -25.43
N LEU A 5 -22.30 -15.13 -24.22
CA LEU A 5 -22.33 -16.56 -23.92
C LEU A 5 -23.63 -16.99 -23.20
N ASN A 6 -24.59 -16.07 -22.99
CA ASN A 6 -25.81 -16.29 -22.20
C ASN A 6 -25.53 -16.91 -20.81
N ILE A 7 -24.41 -16.53 -20.19
CA ILE A 7 -24.04 -16.92 -18.82
C ILE A 7 -24.31 -15.76 -17.85
N TYR A 8 -24.43 -16.08 -16.57
CA TYR A 8 -24.56 -15.09 -15.50
C TYR A 8 -23.47 -14.01 -15.60
N CYS A 9 -23.89 -12.75 -15.62
CA CYS A 9 -22.98 -11.60 -15.65
C CYS A 9 -22.81 -11.03 -14.25
N PRO A 10 -21.61 -11.15 -13.63
CA PRO A 10 -21.37 -10.55 -12.32
C PRO A 10 -21.36 -9.01 -12.41
N VAL A 11 -21.70 -8.37 -11.30
CA VAL A 11 -21.61 -6.92 -11.17
C VAL A 11 -20.15 -6.54 -10.86
N GLN A 12 -19.54 -5.74 -11.73
CA GLN A 12 -18.20 -5.21 -11.53
C GLN A 12 -18.27 -3.86 -10.83
N TRP A 13 -17.53 -3.73 -9.73
CA TRP A 13 -17.34 -2.47 -9.01
C TRP A 13 -15.88 -2.06 -9.11
N GLU A 14 -15.65 -0.78 -9.39
CA GLU A 14 -14.32 -0.20 -9.47
C GLU A 14 -14.13 0.79 -8.34
N TYR A 15 -12.91 0.83 -7.82
CA TYR A 15 -12.51 1.75 -6.77
C TYR A 15 -11.23 2.45 -7.15
N GLY A 16 -11.06 3.64 -6.58
CA GLY A 16 -9.89 4.48 -6.74
C GLY A 16 -8.62 3.77 -6.30
N ARG A 17 -7.57 3.89 -7.10
CA ARG A 17 -6.24 3.39 -6.72
C ARG A 17 -5.62 4.31 -5.67
N LEU A 18 -4.98 3.71 -4.68
CA LEU A 18 -4.15 4.41 -3.70
C LEU A 18 -2.68 4.39 -4.14
N ASN A 19 -2.10 5.57 -4.32
CA ASN A 19 -0.68 5.76 -4.60
C ASN A 19 -0.03 6.60 -3.52
N MET A 20 1.28 6.41 -3.29
CA MET A 20 2.04 7.23 -2.34
C MET A 20 3.10 8.06 -3.05
N HIS A 21 3.20 9.34 -2.70
CA HIS A 21 4.26 10.24 -3.18
C HIS A 21 5.64 9.72 -2.74
N HIS A 22 6.66 9.99 -3.56
CA HIS A 22 8.06 9.58 -3.30
C HIS A 22 8.29 8.07 -3.17
N THR A 23 7.33 7.24 -3.60
CA THR A 23 7.46 5.78 -3.56
C THR A 23 7.57 5.20 -4.95
N VAL A 24 8.31 4.10 -5.07
CA VAL A 24 8.41 3.32 -6.30
C VAL A 24 7.94 1.91 -5.98
N VAL A 25 6.78 1.54 -6.52
CA VAL A 25 6.17 0.21 -6.30
C VAL A 25 6.28 -0.72 -7.51
N SER A 26 6.82 -0.24 -8.64
CA SER A 26 6.98 -1.05 -9.84
C SER A 26 8.04 -2.13 -9.63
N LYS A 27 7.66 -3.40 -9.82
CA LYS A 27 8.57 -4.56 -9.70
C LYS A 27 9.86 -4.37 -10.49
N ARG A 28 9.77 -3.90 -11.74
CA ARG A 28 10.95 -3.69 -12.60
C ARG A 28 11.88 -2.60 -12.06
N LYS A 29 11.33 -1.56 -11.45
CA LYS A 29 12.13 -0.46 -10.88
C LYS A 29 12.77 -0.88 -9.56
N ILE A 30 12.05 -1.60 -8.70
CA ILE A 30 12.62 -2.14 -7.45
C ILE A 30 13.75 -3.14 -7.74
N ALA A 31 13.56 -4.03 -8.72
CA ALA A 31 14.61 -4.96 -9.14
C ALA A 31 15.90 -4.23 -9.54
N LYS A 32 15.79 -3.15 -10.33
CA LYS A 32 16.94 -2.30 -10.68
C LYS A 32 17.59 -1.66 -9.44
N LEU A 33 16.82 -1.21 -8.45
CA LEU A 33 17.38 -0.66 -7.21
C LEU A 33 18.16 -1.71 -6.41
N ILE A 34 17.70 -2.96 -6.42
CA ILE A 34 18.41 -4.09 -5.79
C ILE A 34 19.68 -4.43 -6.59
N GLU A 35 19.60 -4.51 -7.92
CA GLU A 35 20.75 -4.77 -8.80
C GLU A 35 21.84 -3.71 -8.65
N HIS A 36 21.46 -2.44 -8.47
CA HIS A 36 22.39 -1.34 -8.22
C HIS A 36 22.86 -1.23 -6.76
N GLY A 37 22.40 -2.11 -5.86
CA GLY A 37 22.81 -2.13 -4.45
C GLY A 37 22.33 -0.95 -3.61
N ILE A 38 21.33 -0.18 -4.09
CA ILE A 38 20.77 0.98 -3.37
C ILE A 38 19.89 0.53 -2.20
N VAL A 39 19.20 -0.59 -2.39
CA VAL A 39 18.37 -1.28 -1.39
C VAL A 39 18.86 -2.72 -1.26
N ARG A 40 18.75 -3.28 -0.05
CA ARG A 40 19.28 -4.62 0.25
C ARG A 40 18.50 -5.72 -0.46
N ASP A 41 17.17 -5.67 -0.38
CA ASP A 41 16.26 -6.67 -0.94
C ASP A 41 14.82 -6.08 -1.00
N TRP A 42 13.84 -6.88 -1.42
CA TRP A 42 12.41 -6.54 -1.50
C TRP A 42 11.76 -6.18 -0.17
N ASP A 43 12.39 -6.55 0.94
CA ASP A 43 11.94 -6.28 2.30
C ASP A 43 12.70 -5.10 2.94
N ASP A 44 13.55 -4.40 2.19
CA ASP A 44 14.31 -3.26 2.72
C ASP A 44 13.35 -2.19 3.29
N PRO A 45 13.50 -1.75 4.56
CA PRO A 45 12.58 -0.81 5.21
C PRO A 45 12.39 0.54 4.51
N ARG A 46 13.25 0.89 3.53
CA ARG A 46 13.12 2.09 2.70
C ARG A 46 12.06 1.95 1.61
N LEU A 47 11.68 0.72 1.26
CA LEU A 47 10.63 0.43 0.30
C LEU A 47 9.25 0.49 0.97
N PHE A 48 8.23 0.81 0.16
CA PHE A 48 6.83 0.82 0.58
C PHE A 48 6.08 -0.45 0.13
N THR A 49 6.80 -1.57 0.02
CA THR A 49 6.18 -2.89 -0.14
C THR A 49 5.60 -3.35 1.20
N LEU A 50 4.55 -4.17 1.19
CA LEU A 50 3.96 -4.67 2.45
C LEU A 50 4.98 -5.44 3.31
N THR A 51 5.89 -6.17 2.66
CA THR A 51 7.00 -6.88 3.34
C THR A 51 8.00 -5.92 3.98
N ALA A 52 8.35 -4.85 3.28
CA ALA A 52 9.24 -3.81 3.81
C ALA A 52 8.60 -3.04 4.97
N LEU A 53 7.32 -2.67 4.87
CA LEU A 53 6.59 -2.00 5.96
C LEU A 53 6.50 -2.91 7.20
N ARG A 54 6.28 -4.21 7.01
CA ARG A 54 6.33 -5.18 8.11
C ARG A 54 7.73 -5.26 8.73
N ARG A 55 8.80 -5.31 7.93
CA ARG A 55 10.19 -5.30 8.44
C ARG A 55 10.55 -3.99 9.14
N ARG A 56 9.98 -2.87 8.67
CA ARG A 56 10.10 -1.53 9.29
C ARG A 56 9.46 -1.46 10.68
N GLY A 57 8.59 -2.42 11.03
CA GLY A 57 7.92 -2.49 12.33
C GLY A 57 6.52 -1.88 12.33
N PHE A 58 5.90 -1.69 11.17
CA PHE A 58 4.55 -1.13 11.11
C PHE A 58 3.53 -2.20 11.56
N PRO A 59 2.69 -1.90 12.57
CA PRO A 59 1.66 -2.83 13.00
C PRO A 59 0.59 -2.94 11.91
N ALA A 60 0.08 -4.16 11.69
CA ALA A 60 -0.95 -4.41 10.69
C ALA A 60 -2.23 -3.59 10.95
N GLU A 61 -2.54 -3.35 12.23
CA GLU A 61 -3.65 -2.50 12.65
C GLU A 61 -3.53 -1.07 12.12
N ALA A 62 -2.33 -0.48 12.13
CA ALA A 62 -2.14 0.88 11.61
C ALA A 62 -2.43 0.98 10.11
N ILE A 63 -2.03 -0.03 9.33
CA ILE A 63 -2.32 -0.07 7.88
C ILE A 63 -3.83 -0.16 7.65
N ASN A 64 -4.53 -1.02 8.40
CA ASN A 64 -5.98 -1.15 8.29
C ASN A 64 -6.71 0.13 8.70
N LYS A 65 -6.30 0.75 9.82
CA LYS A 65 -6.84 2.02 10.31
C LYS A 65 -6.60 3.15 9.32
N PHE A 66 -5.43 3.15 8.67
CA PHE A 66 -5.11 4.11 7.61
C PHE A 66 -6.04 3.96 6.41
N CYS A 67 -6.24 2.73 5.91
CA CYS A 67 -7.18 2.47 4.82
C CYS A 67 -8.63 2.84 5.19
N ALA A 68 -9.04 2.59 6.44
CA ALA A 68 -10.36 2.97 6.94
C ALA A 68 -10.54 4.49 7.00
N SER A 69 -9.49 5.23 7.39
CA SER A 69 -9.51 6.69 7.49
C SER A 69 -9.60 7.40 6.12
N LEU A 70 -9.02 6.82 5.07
CA LEU A 70 -9.07 7.39 3.71
C LEU A 70 -10.45 7.27 3.07
N GLY A 71 -11.22 6.25 3.46
CA GLY A 71 -12.51 5.95 2.87
C GLY A 71 -12.43 5.35 1.46
N LEU A 72 -13.58 4.89 0.96
CA LEU A 72 -13.72 4.34 -0.39
C LEU A 72 -14.23 5.43 -1.33
N THR A 73 -13.48 5.70 -2.40
CA THR A 73 -13.91 6.62 -3.46
C THR A 73 -13.62 6.02 -4.83
N GLY A 74 -14.30 6.48 -5.87
CA GLY A 74 -14.01 6.08 -7.26
C GLY A 74 -12.79 6.79 -7.88
N ALA A 75 -12.24 7.82 -7.21
CA ALA A 75 -11.15 8.63 -7.73
C ALA A 75 -9.79 8.10 -7.30
N GLN A 76 -8.76 8.27 -8.14
CA GLN A 76 -7.39 7.94 -7.74
C GLN A 76 -6.91 8.88 -6.64
N ILE A 77 -6.34 8.32 -5.58
CA ILE A 77 -5.83 9.06 -4.43
C ILE A 77 -4.32 8.95 -4.43
N THR A 78 -3.63 10.08 -4.33
CA THR A 78 -2.18 10.12 -4.07
C THR A 78 -1.94 10.83 -2.75
N ILE A 79 -1.19 10.20 -1.86
CA ILE A 79 -0.99 10.62 -0.47
C ILE A 79 0.49 10.69 -0.12
N HIS A 80 0.85 11.57 0.79
CA HIS A 80 2.20 11.62 1.33
C HIS A 80 2.42 10.50 2.37
N PRO A 81 3.58 9.84 2.39
CA PRO A 81 3.91 8.82 3.38
C PRO A 81 3.76 9.26 4.84
N GLU A 82 3.92 10.55 5.12
CA GLU A 82 3.77 11.14 6.46
C GLU A 82 2.40 10.84 7.09
N ALA A 83 1.33 10.77 6.28
CA ALA A 83 -0.01 10.45 6.77
C ALA A 83 -0.11 8.99 7.29
N LEU A 84 0.58 8.06 6.61
CA LEU A 84 0.69 6.68 7.07
C LEU A 84 1.52 6.61 8.37
N GLU A 85 2.64 7.35 8.42
CA GLU A 85 3.51 7.38 9.60
C GLU A 85 2.81 7.96 10.84
N ALA A 86 1.96 8.98 10.65
CA ALA A 86 1.13 9.53 11.73
C ALA A 86 0.18 8.45 12.30
N THR A 87 -0.50 7.72 11.42
CA THR A 87 -1.41 6.64 11.85
C THR A 87 -0.66 5.51 12.58
N VAL A 88 0.54 5.18 12.11
CA VAL A 88 1.43 4.20 12.77
C VAL A 88 1.84 4.68 14.15
N ARG A 89 2.19 5.97 14.30
CA ARG A 89 2.57 6.55 15.58
C ARG A 89 1.44 6.48 16.59
N ASP A 90 0.20 6.75 16.18
CA ASP A 90 -0.97 6.69 17.06
C ASP A 90 -1.24 5.27 17.58
N VAL A 91 -1.11 4.27 16.69
CA VAL A 91 -1.26 2.86 17.08
C VAL A 91 -0.14 2.44 18.01
N LEU A 92 1.12 2.77 17.68
CA LEU A 92 2.27 2.43 18.52
C LEU A 92 2.21 3.08 19.89
N ASN A 93 1.77 4.34 19.99
CA ASN A 93 1.55 5.01 21.29
C ASN A 93 0.53 4.27 22.18
N SER A 94 -0.45 3.62 21.57
CA SER A 94 -1.51 2.92 22.30
C SER A 94 -1.12 1.48 22.66
N SER A 95 -0.27 0.84 21.84
CA SER A 95 0.11 -0.57 21.99
C SER A 95 1.46 -0.79 22.68
N ALA A 96 2.38 0.17 22.58
CA ALA A 96 3.73 0.08 23.15
C ALA A 96 3.76 0.81 24.50
N HIS A 97 3.14 0.19 25.51
CA HIS A 97 3.36 0.50 26.92
C HIS A 97 4.41 -0.44 27.52
#